data_AF-A0A3C0C1L2-F1
#
_entry.id   AF-A0A3C0C1L2-F1
#
_cell.length_a   1.000
_cell.length_b   1.000
_cell.length_c   1.000
_cell.angle_alpha   90.00
_cell.angle_beta   90.00
_cell.angle_gamma   90.00
#
_symmetry.space_group_name_H-M   'P 1'
#
loop_
_entity.id
_entity.type
_entity.pdbx_description
1 polymer ?
#
loop_
_entity_poly.entity_id
_entity_poly.type
_entity_poly.pdbx_seq_one_letter_code
_entity_poly.pdbx_strand_id
1 'polypeptide(L)'
;VTFNDHEGSTKSYLSTRESKREAIYTDYIAPFKEIEVSYEEGTTIEVDLHDGGRVILRKSDDNYSPQSRGDSIKDIRSATEKGELLTGLLYIDESQHDFADTENMIDAPLNSIDHKTLCPGKKALKNLLDSYR
;
A
#
# COMPACT_ATOMS: atom_id res chain seq x y z
N VAL A 1 5.36 -16.75 38.49
CA VAL A 1 5.68 -17.35 37.16
C VAL A 1 5.93 -18.83 37.37
N THR A 2 4.90 -19.60 37.74
CA THR A 2 5.09 -20.96 38.30
C THR A 2 4.23 -22.02 37.65
N PHE A 3 3.10 -21.66 37.04
CA PHE A 3 2.20 -22.64 36.44
C PHE A 3 2.64 -23.13 35.04
N ASN A 4 3.53 -22.42 34.37
CA ASN A 4 3.90 -22.70 32.98
C ASN A 4 5.41 -22.86 32.77
N ASP A 5 6.17 -23.05 33.84
CA ASP A 5 7.64 -23.15 33.80
C ASP A 5 8.07 -24.60 34.04
N HIS A 6 7.96 -25.44 33.01
CA HIS A 6 8.36 -26.84 33.03
C HIS A 6 8.94 -27.27 31.66
N GLU A 7 9.70 -28.37 31.65
CA GLU A 7 10.17 -29.03 30.43
C GLU A 7 8.95 -29.37 29.55
N GLY A 8 8.86 -28.75 28.37
CA GLY A 8 7.76 -28.92 27.42
C GLY A 8 6.82 -27.71 27.27
N SER A 9 6.86 -26.71 28.15
CA SER A 9 6.08 -25.48 27.93
C SER A 9 6.80 -24.52 26.99
N THR A 10 6.10 -24.10 25.92
CA THR A 10 6.57 -23.07 24.97
C THR A 10 6.55 -21.65 25.55
N LYS A 11 6.07 -21.50 26.80
CA LYS A 11 6.04 -20.25 27.56
C LYS A 11 6.90 -20.31 28.83
N SER A 12 7.69 -21.37 28.99
CA SER A 12 8.67 -21.48 30.07
C SER A 12 9.82 -20.49 29.88
N TYR A 13 10.55 -20.22 30.95
CA TYR A 13 11.76 -19.40 30.88
C TYR A 13 12.82 -20.05 30.00
N LEU A 14 12.99 -21.37 30.12
CA LEU A 14 13.90 -22.17 29.29
C LEU A 14 13.54 -22.06 27.79
N SER A 15 12.28 -22.27 27.44
CA SER A 15 11.82 -22.16 26.05
C SER A 15 11.96 -20.73 25.49
N THR A 16 11.66 -19.71 26.29
CA THR A 16 11.83 -18.30 25.89
C THR A 16 13.30 -17.96 25.65
N ARG A 17 14.22 -18.51 26.46
CA ARG A 17 15.66 -18.29 26.33
C ARG A 17 16.27 -19.03 25.14
N GLU A 18 15.90 -20.28 24.92
CA GLU A 18 16.39 -21.09 23.78
C GLU A 18 15.78 -20.64 22.46
N SER A 19 14.53 -20.19 22.47
CA SER A 19 13.82 -19.67 21.29
C SER A 19 13.99 -18.16 21.13
N LYS A 20 14.88 -17.53 21.91
CA LYS A 20 15.15 -16.09 21.82
C LYS A 20 15.78 -15.80 20.47
N ARG A 21 14.95 -15.41 19.51
CA ARG A 21 15.39 -14.77 18.27
C ARG A 21 15.50 -13.29 18.58
N GLU A 22 16.66 -12.73 18.30
CA GLU A 22 16.86 -11.29 18.39
C GLU A 22 15.85 -10.60 17.45
N ALA A 23 14.94 -9.81 18.03
CA ALA A 23 13.84 -9.20 17.27
C ALA A 23 14.33 -8.11 16.31
N ILE A 24 15.52 -7.57 16.56
CA ILE A 24 16.11 -6.46 15.82
C ILE A 24 17.57 -6.80 15.56
N TYR A 25 17.88 -7.24 14.35
CA TYR A 25 19.23 -7.11 13.82
C TYR A 25 19.46 -5.63 13.57
N THR A 26 20.27 -4.98 14.41
CA THR A 26 20.67 -3.59 14.17
C THR A 26 21.77 -3.62 13.13
N ASP A 27 21.38 -3.63 11.86
CA ASP A 27 22.31 -3.57 10.73
C ASP A 27 22.54 -2.11 10.33
N TYR A 28 23.75 -1.78 9.92
CA TYR A 28 24.09 -0.43 9.47
C TYR A 28 23.85 -0.32 7.97
N ILE A 29 22.77 0.37 7.60
CA ILE A 29 22.49 0.72 6.21
C ILE A 29 23.16 2.07 5.93
N ALA A 30 24.27 2.04 5.18
CA ALA A 30 24.94 3.26 4.76
C ALA A 30 24.00 4.10 3.86
N PRO A 31 24.02 5.44 3.96
CA PRO A 31 23.26 6.29 3.07
C PRO A 31 23.81 6.19 1.65
N PHE A 32 22.94 5.92 0.68
CA PHE A 32 23.26 6.04 -0.74
C PHE A 32 22.88 7.43 -1.27
N LYS A 33 23.56 7.89 -2.33
CA LYS A 33 23.19 9.14 -3.02
C LYS A 33 21.95 8.90 -3.86
N GLU A 34 21.03 9.84 -3.91
CA GLU A 34 19.87 9.73 -4.80
C GLU A 34 20.31 9.62 -6.28
N ILE A 35 19.63 8.75 -7.03
CA ILE A 35 19.78 8.62 -8.48
C ILE A 35 18.57 9.30 -9.12
N GLU A 36 18.80 10.43 -9.78
CA GLU A 36 17.76 11.18 -10.49
C GLU A 36 17.99 11.07 -12.01
N VAL A 37 16.94 10.78 -12.76
CA VAL A 37 16.97 10.66 -14.22
C VAL A 37 15.79 11.37 -14.85
N SER A 38 16.03 12.06 -15.95
CA SER A 38 15.01 12.70 -16.78
C SER A 38 15.26 12.34 -18.24
N TYR A 39 14.23 11.88 -18.93
CA TYR A 39 14.31 11.37 -20.28
C TYR A 39 12.97 11.52 -21.00
N GLU A 40 13.06 11.54 -22.32
CA GLU A 40 11.94 11.85 -23.20
C GLU A 40 10.90 10.72 -23.22
N GLU A 41 9.67 11.10 -23.53
CA GLU A 41 8.57 10.16 -23.66
C GLU A 41 8.83 9.09 -24.73
N GLY A 42 8.40 7.85 -24.48
CA GLY A 42 8.63 6.71 -25.38
C GLY A 42 10.09 6.24 -25.50
N THR A 43 11.03 6.89 -24.82
CA THR A 43 12.44 6.50 -24.85
C THR A 43 12.82 5.57 -23.70
N THR A 44 13.99 4.95 -23.83
CA THR A 44 14.60 4.13 -22.79
C THR A 44 15.90 4.73 -22.27
N ILE A 45 16.19 4.50 -21.00
CA ILE A 45 17.45 4.88 -20.36
C ILE A 45 17.97 3.72 -19.50
N GLU A 46 19.27 3.45 -19.57
CA GLU A 46 19.96 2.53 -18.68
C GLU A 46 20.44 3.29 -17.44
N VAL A 47 20.14 2.76 -16.26
CA VAL A 47 20.46 3.36 -14.97
C VAL A 47 21.28 2.38 -14.14
N ASP A 48 22.49 2.81 -13.76
CA ASP A 48 23.37 2.07 -12.87
C ASP A 48 22.91 2.24 -11.41
N LEU A 49 22.72 1.11 -10.71
CA LEU A 49 22.37 1.06 -9.30
C LEU A 49 23.63 1.08 -8.42
N HIS A 50 23.46 1.43 -7.15
CA HIS A 50 24.57 1.55 -6.20
C HIS A 50 25.34 0.25 -5.94
N ASP A 51 24.69 -0.90 -6.12
CA ASP A 51 25.24 -2.24 -5.91
C ASP A 51 25.89 -2.82 -7.18
N GLY A 52 25.97 -2.03 -8.27
CA GLY A 52 26.47 -2.46 -9.57
C GLY A 52 25.43 -3.17 -10.42
N GLY A 53 24.18 -3.29 -9.95
CA GLY A 53 23.04 -3.66 -10.78
C GLY A 53 22.74 -2.61 -11.83
N ARG A 54 22.00 -2.99 -12.87
CA ARG A 54 21.56 -2.07 -13.93
C ARG A 54 20.10 -2.32 -14.22
N VAL A 55 19.36 -1.24 -14.45
CA VAL A 55 17.94 -1.30 -14.85
C VAL A 55 17.75 -0.48 -16.11
N ILE A 56 16.92 -0.97 -17.02
CA ILE A 56 16.51 -0.23 -18.21
C ILE A 56 15.11 0.30 -17.94
N LEU A 57 14.96 1.62 -17.86
CA LEU A 57 13.66 2.26 -17.70
C LEU A 57 13.11 2.63 -19.08
N ARG A 58 11.85 2.33 -19.32
CA ARG A 58 11.10 2.72 -20.52
C ARG A 58 9.97 3.64 -20.12
N LYS A 59 9.88 4.82 -20.70
CA LYS A 59 8.74 5.71 -20.49
C LYS A 59 7.59 5.31 -21.40
N SER A 60 6.37 5.33 -20.89
CA SER A 60 5.16 5.23 -21.72
C SER A 60 5.19 6.26 -22.85
N ASP A 61 4.50 5.99 -23.95
CA ASP A 61 4.37 6.90 -25.09
C ASP A 61 2.91 7.30 -25.34
N ASP A 62 2.68 8.26 -26.24
CA ASP A 62 1.35 8.77 -26.60
C ASP A 62 0.36 7.68 -27.07
N ASN A 63 0.84 6.51 -27.52
CA ASN A 63 -0.02 5.42 -27.94
C ASN A 63 -0.41 4.49 -26.78
N TYR A 64 0.19 4.67 -25.61
CA TYR A 64 -0.12 3.90 -24.41
C TYR A 64 -1.46 4.36 -23.82
N SER A 65 -2.42 3.44 -23.71
CA SER A 65 -3.71 3.73 -23.08
C SER A 65 -3.74 3.21 -21.64
N PRO A 66 -3.80 4.09 -20.62
CA PRO A 66 -3.85 3.68 -19.22
C PRO A 66 -5.24 3.23 -18.76
N GLN A 67 -6.26 3.24 -19.63
CA GLN A 67 -7.63 2.91 -19.23
C GLN A 67 -7.96 1.40 -19.30
N SER A 68 -7.11 0.61 -19.96
CA SER A 68 -7.31 -0.83 -20.10
C SER A 68 -6.41 -1.59 -19.14
N ARG A 69 -7.01 -2.21 -18.12
CA ARG A 69 -6.27 -3.05 -17.15
C ARG A 69 -5.55 -4.20 -17.84
N GLY A 70 -6.19 -4.81 -18.82
CA GLY A 70 -5.64 -5.95 -19.57
C GLY A 70 -4.40 -5.55 -20.37
N ASP A 71 -4.49 -4.44 -21.11
CA ASP A 71 -3.37 -3.94 -21.91
C ASP A 71 -2.23 -3.45 -21.02
N SER A 72 -2.54 -2.79 -19.90
CA SER A 72 -1.53 -2.36 -18.93
C SER A 72 -0.69 -3.54 -18.41
N ILE A 73 -1.34 -4.63 -17.98
CA ILE A 73 -0.66 -5.84 -17.51
C ILE A 73 0.17 -6.48 -18.63
N LYS A 74 -0.39 -6.54 -19.84
CA LYS A 74 0.29 -7.09 -21.02
C LYS A 74 1.54 -6.28 -21.37
N ASP A 75 1.48 -4.97 -21.32
CA ASP A 75 2.58 -4.09 -21.70
C ASP A 75 3.68 -4.09 -20.64
N ILE A 76 3.33 -4.09 -19.35
CA ILE A 76 4.27 -4.30 -18.24
C ILE A 76 5.02 -5.63 -18.42
N ARG A 77 4.29 -6.71 -18.74
CA ARG A 77 4.91 -8.02 -18.99
C ARG A 77 5.79 -8.00 -20.23
N SER A 78 5.34 -7.36 -21.30
CA SER A 78 6.11 -7.25 -22.55
C SER A 78 7.40 -6.46 -22.39
N ALA A 79 7.39 -5.41 -21.55
CA ALA A 79 8.60 -4.68 -21.16
C ALA A 79 9.52 -5.58 -20.30
N THR A 80 8.95 -6.27 -19.31
CA THR A 80 9.71 -7.17 -18.43
C THR A 80 10.41 -8.29 -19.21
N GLU A 81 9.74 -8.86 -20.22
CA GLU A 81 10.30 -9.88 -21.11
C GLU A 81 11.49 -9.36 -21.95
N LYS A 82 11.56 -8.04 -22.18
CA LYS A 82 12.69 -7.36 -22.84
C LYS A 82 13.78 -6.92 -21.85
N GLY A 83 13.60 -7.15 -20.55
CA GLY A 83 14.48 -6.63 -19.51
C GLY A 83 14.30 -5.13 -19.22
N GLU A 84 13.16 -4.57 -19.64
CA GLU A 84 12.80 -3.16 -19.46
C GLU A 84 11.75 -3.01 -18.35
N LEU A 85 11.82 -1.92 -17.60
CA LEU A 85 10.81 -1.49 -16.62
C LEU A 85 9.98 -0.38 -17.24
N LEU A 86 8.69 -0.64 -17.46
CA LEU A 86 7.75 0.38 -17.93
C LEU A 86 7.47 1.40 -16.82
N THR A 87 7.53 2.68 -17.15
CA THR A 87 7.37 3.82 -16.24
C THR A 87 6.40 4.85 -16.81
N GLY A 88 5.79 5.65 -15.94
CA GLY A 88 4.75 6.62 -16.29
C GLY A 88 3.41 6.25 -15.65
N LEU A 89 2.32 6.78 -16.21
CA LEU A 89 0.97 6.39 -15.80
C LEU A 89 0.62 5.03 -16.40
N LEU A 90 0.69 3.97 -15.60
CA LEU A 90 0.46 2.61 -16.09
C LEU A 90 -1.02 2.26 -16.20
N TYR A 91 -1.83 2.63 -15.21
CA TYR A 91 -3.26 2.34 -15.24
C TYR A 91 -4.04 3.35 -14.40
N ILE A 92 -5.22 3.74 -14.88
CA ILE A 92 -6.21 4.52 -14.15
C ILE A 92 -7.62 4.05 -14.49
N ASP A 93 -8.46 3.94 -13.46
CA ASP A 93 -9.88 3.65 -13.58
C ASP A 93 -10.69 4.84 -13.06
N GLU A 94 -11.09 5.73 -13.95
CA GLU A 94 -11.86 6.92 -13.59
C GLU A 94 -13.32 6.61 -13.20
N SER A 95 -13.80 5.38 -13.46
CA SER A 95 -15.15 4.97 -13.10
C SER A 95 -15.27 4.48 -11.65
N GLN A 96 -14.14 4.18 -11.01
CA GLN A 96 -14.11 3.67 -9.66
C GLN A 96 -14.33 4.81 -8.67
N HIS A 97 -15.40 4.70 -7.88
CA HIS A 97 -15.68 5.62 -6.79
C HIS A 97 -14.60 5.49 -5.71
N ASP A 98 -14.28 6.60 -5.06
CA ASP A 98 -13.36 6.56 -3.94
C ASP A 98 -14.01 5.92 -2.70
N PHE A 99 -13.22 5.77 -1.65
CA PHE A 99 -13.70 5.16 -0.40
C PHE A 99 -14.79 6.00 0.29
N ALA A 100 -14.68 7.33 0.22
CA ALA A 100 -15.64 8.22 0.85
C ALA A 100 -17.00 8.13 0.15
N ASP A 101 -17.00 8.15 -1.18
CA ASP A 101 -18.20 7.95 -2.01
C ASP A 101 -18.84 6.59 -1.74
N THR A 102 -18.02 5.53 -1.71
CA THR A 102 -18.50 4.14 -1.50
C THR A 102 -19.18 3.97 -0.14
N GLU A 103 -18.61 4.56 0.92
CA GLU A 103 -19.15 4.49 2.27
C GLU A 103 -20.21 5.57 2.56
N ASN A 104 -20.61 6.36 1.55
CA ASN A 104 -21.50 7.51 1.69
C ASN A 104 -21.06 8.43 2.85
N MET A 105 -19.76 8.65 2.95
CA MET A 105 -19.20 9.57 3.95
C MET A 105 -19.68 10.99 3.69
N ILE A 106 -19.70 11.78 4.76
CA ILE A 106 -19.99 13.21 4.66
C ILE A 106 -18.74 13.96 4.16
N ASP A 107 -18.94 15.10 3.52
CA ASP A 107 -17.84 15.97 3.04
C ASP A 107 -16.98 16.54 4.18
N ALA A 108 -17.55 16.64 5.38
CA ALA A 108 -16.88 17.23 6.53
C ALA A 108 -15.91 16.25 7.21
N PRO A 109 -14.74 16.71 7.70
CA PRO A 109 -13.83 15.87 8.45
C PRO A 109 -14.49 15.25 9.68
N LEU A 110 -14.36 13.93 9.86
CA LEU A 110 -15.03 13.20 10.96
C LEU A 110 -14.66 13.72 12.36
N ASN A 111 -13.45 14.23 12.53
CA ASN A 111 -12.98 14.81 13.80
C ASN A 111 -13.57 16.21 14.10
N SER A 112 -14.23 16.83 13.13
CA SER A 112 -14.85 18.15 13.27
C SER A 112 -16.36 18.07 13.56
N ILE A 113 -16.93 16.86 13.54
CA ILE A 113 -18.35 16.66 13.78
C ILE A 113 -18.65 16.86 15.27
N ASP A 114 -19.65 17.70 15.57
CA ASP A 114 -20.05 17.95 16.95
C ASP A 114 -20.81 16.75 17.57
N HIS A 115 -20.77 16.66 18.90
CA HIS A 115 -21.41 15.56 19.61
C HIS A 115 -22.94 15.52 19.38
N LYS A 116 -23.59 16.67 19.15
CA LYS A 116 -25.03 16.73 18.95
C LYS A 116 -25.45 16.08 17.63
N THR A 117 -24.64 16.21 16.59
CA THR A 117 -24.85 15.54 15.29
C THR A 117 -24.59 14.04 15.38
N LEU A 118 -23.50 13.64 16.05
CA LEU A 118 -23.17 12.22 16.25
C LEU A 118 -24.20 11.48 17.12
N CYS A 119 -24.87 12.19 18.04
CA CYS A 119 -25.79 11.61 19.00
C CYS A 119 -27.15 12.35 18.97
N PRO A 120 -28.03 12.06 18.00
CA PRO A 120 -29.30 12.78 17.78
C PRO A 120 -30.38 12.51 18.85
N GLY A 121 -30.07 11.65 19.83
CA GLY A 121 -30.86 11.45 21.04
C GLY A 121 -32.08 10.53 20.92
N LYS A 122 -32.80 10.38 22.04
CA LYS A 122 -33.88 9.39 22.21
C LYS A 122 -35.04 9.54 21.21
N LYS A 123 -35.33 10.77 20.78
CA LYS A 123 -36.42 11.05 19.83
C LYS A 123 -36.11 10.49 18.44
N ALA A 124 -34.90 10.74 17.93
CA ALA A 124 -34.46 10.22 16.63
C ALA A 124 -34.40 8.69 16.62
N LEU A 125 -33.88 8.08 17.70
CA LEU A 125 -33.87 6.63 17.86
C LEU A 125 -35.28 6.03 17.83
N LYS A 126 -36.24 6.65 18.53
CA LYS A 126 -37.63 6.18 18.54
C LYS A 126 -38.24 6.21 17.14
N ASN A 127 -38.07 7.31 16.40
CA ASN A 127 -38.57 7.43 15.03
C ASN A 127 -37.98 6.37 14.09
N LEU A 128 -36.69 6.06 14.23
CA LEU A 128 -36.02 5.02 13.46
C LEU A 128 -36.59 3.63 13.78
N LEU A 129 -36.77 3.29 15.07
CA LEU A 129 -37.36 2.01 15.47
C LEU A 129 -38.80 1.85 15.00
N ASP A 130 -39.59 2.92 15.00
CA ASP A 130 -40.96 2.90 14.50
C ASP A 130 -41.04 2.69 12.97
N SER A 131 -40.00 3.04 12.19
CA SER A 131 -39.93 2.75 10.74
C SER A 131 -39.64 1.29 10.38
N TYR A 132 -39.17 0.48 11.34
CA TYR A 132 -38.93 -0.96 11.16
C TYR A 132 -40.10 -1.84 11.64
N ARG A 133 -41.21 -1.21 12.06
CA ARG A 133 -42.44 -1.89 12.47
C ARG A 133 -43.48 -1.85 11.36
#